data_AF-A0A925BMR0-F1
#
_entry.id   AF-A0A925BMR0-F1
#
_cell.length_a   1.000
_cell.length_b   1.000
_cell.length_c   1.000
_cell.angle_alpha   90.00
_cell.angle_beta   90.00
_cell.angle_gamma   90.00
#
_symmetry.space_group_name_H-M   'P 1'
#
loop_
_entity.id
_entity.type
_entity.pdbx_description
1 polymer ?
#
loop_
_entity_poly.entity_id
_entity_poly.type
_entity_poly.pdbx_seq_one_letter_code
_entity_poly.pdbx_strand_id
1 'polypeptide(L)'
;MSHLLRRCVCFAFSVALIASLVAETNAQEKKEAPVVPPREGKREKVQIFNGKDLTGWIGHEKYWSVKDGVIIGKNTEPVPVSTYLLTERKFSDFRLVFESKLVTSEMHSGIAMWGRLAPEKMDKFTYAGHL
;
A
#
# COMPACT_ATOMS: atom_id res chain seq x y z
N MET A 1 -4.17 -38.60 -72.61
CA MET A 1 -3.27 -37.52 -73.07
C MET A 1 -2.54 -36.97 -71.87
N SER A 2 -1.22 -36.83 -72.02
CA SER A 2 -0.22 -36.20 -71.13
C SER A 2 -0.05 -36.71 -69.70
N HIS A 3 0.99 -37.54 -69.56
CA HIS A 3 1.91 -37.62 -68.42
C HIS A 3 2.25 -36.25 -67.81
N LEU A 4 2.48 -36.18 -66.49
CA LEU A 4 3.83 -35.90 -65.93
C LEU A 4 3.83 -35.93 -64.39
N LEU A 5 4.76 -36.73 -63.84
CA LEU A 5 5.67 -36.43 -62.72
C LEU A 5 5.18 -35.42 -61.65
N ARG A 6 5.10 -35.77 -60.37
CA ARG A 6 6.25 -36.02 -59.45
C ARG A 6 5.63 -36.56 -58.16
N ARG A 7 5.84 -37.82 -57.79
CA ARG A 7 6.88 -38.28 -56.85
C ARG A 7 7.30 -37.24 -55.81
N CYS A 8 7.26 -37.71 -54.56
CA CYS A 8 8.17 -37.42 -53.46
C CYS A 8 7.63 -36.54 -52.32
N VAL A 9 7.59 -37.20 -51.15
CA VAL A 9 8.21 -36.75 -49.88
C VAL A 9 7.25 -36.17 -48.84
N CYS A 10 7.05 -37.03 -47.82
CA CYS A 10 6.95 -36.72 -46.40
C CYS A 10 5.62 -36.18 -45.86
N PHE A 11 4.76 -37.14 -45.52
CA PHE A 11 4.12 -37.18 -44.20
C PHE A 11 5.18 -37.13 -43.10
N ALA A 12 5.48 -35.94 -42.57
CA ALA A 12 6.10 -35.66 -41.27
C ALA A 12 6.43 -34.16 -41.24
N PHE A 13 6.46 -33.55 -40.06
CA PHE A 13 6.67 -32.10 -39.83
C PHE A 13 5.41 -31.23 -39.94
N SER A 14 4.46 -31.42 -39.03
CA SER A 14 3.55 -30.32 -38.65
C SER A 14 3.21 -30.26 -37.16
N VAL A 15 3.88 -31.02 -36.30
CA VAL A 15 3.57 -31.03 -34.84
C VAL A 15 4.75 -30.55 -33.98
N ALA A 16 5.92 -30.26 -34.56
CA ALA A 16 7.13 -29.97 -33.77
C ALA A 16 7.51 -28.47 -33.63
N LEU A 17 6.62 -27.52 -33.96
CA LEU A 17 6.97 -26.08 -33.92
C LEU A 17 6.10 -25.21 -33.00
N ILE A 18 5.34 -25.81 -32.08
CA ILE A 18 4.60 -25.05 -31.03
C ILE A 18 5.16 -25.30 -29.63
N ALA A 19 6.15 -26.19 -29.47
CA ALA A 19 6.68 -26.56 -28.16
C ALA A 19 7.88 -25.73 -27.66
N SER A 20 8.32 -24.71 -28.40
CA SER A 20 9.54 -23.94 -28.07
C SER A 20 9.31 -22.48 -27.67
N LEU A 21 8.06 -22.01 -27.51
CA LEU A 21 7.77 -20.61 -27.14
C LEU A 21 7.23 -20.40 -25.71
N VAL A 22 7.37 -21.39 -24.81
CA VAL A 22 6.88 -21.28 -23.41
C VAL A 22 7.99 -21.60 -22.39
N ALA A 23 9.24 -21.33 -22.73
CA ALA A 23 10.40 -21.62 -21.86
C ALA A 23 11.25 -20.39 -21.57
N GLU A 24 10.64 -19.22 -21.42
CA GLU A 24 11.25 -18.11 -20.68
C GLU A 24 10.21 -17.52 -19.73
N THR A 25 9.71 -18.35 -18.82
CA THR A 25 9.21 -17.81 -17.55
C THR A 25 10.40 -17.15 -16.89
N ASN A 26 10.44 -15.83 -17.00
CA ASN A 26 11.39 -14.94 -16.39
C ASN A 26 11.41 -15.23 -14.87
N ALA A 27 12.27 -16.16 -14.47
CA ALA A 27 12.61 -16.40 -13.08
C ALA A 27 13.45 -15.19 -12.65
N GLN A 28 12.75 -14.11 -12.33
CA GLN A 28 13.34 -12.98 -11.65
C GLN A 28 13.99 -13.54 -10.38
N GLU A 29 15.31 -13.64 -10.40
CA GLU A 29 16.12 -13.96 -9.22
C GLU A 29 15.63 -13.05 -8.10
N LYS A 30 15.02 -13.67 -7.09
CA LYS A 30 14.44 -12.97 -5.95
C LYS A 30 15.61 -12.46 -5.11
N LYS A 31 16.18 -11.33 -5.51
CA LYS A 31 17.29 -10.68 -4.81
C LYS A 31 16.86 -10.48 -3.36
N GLU A 32 17.49 -11.21 -2.45
CA GLU A 32 17.20 -11.09 -1.02
C GLU A 32 17.40 -9.63 -0.60
N ALA A 33 16.46 -9.12 0.19
CA ALA A 33 16.56 -7.76 0.70
C ALA A 33 17.81 -7.67 1.59
N PRO A 34 18.61 -6.59 1.47
CA PRO A 34 19.79 -6.42 2.29
C PRO A 34 19.40 -6.43 3.78
N VAL A 35 20.08 -7.24 4.59
CA VAL A 35 19.92 -7.22 6.04
C VAL A 35 20.58 -5.95 6.56
N VAL A 36 19.77 -4.93 6.84
CA VAL A 36 20.24 -3.67 7.45
C VAL A 36 20.29 -3.86 8.96
N PRO A 37 21.47 -3.72 9.62
CA PRO A 37 21.53 -3.78 11.07
C PRO A 37 20.70 -2.63 11.68
N PRO A 38 20.07 -2.84 12.85
CA PRO A 38 19.36 -1.76 13.53
C PRO A 38 20.30 -0.57 13.74
N ARG A 39 19.80 0.65 13.49
CA ARG A 39 20.56 1.86 13.80
C ARG A 39 20.93 1.90 15.28
N GLU A 40 22.16 2.31 15.57
CA GLU A 40 22.61 2.55 16.94
C GLU A 40 21.83 3.72 17.55
N GLY A 41 21.50 3.62 18.83
CA GLY A 41 20.77 4.66 19.53
C GLY A 41 19.91 4.14 20.68
N LYS A 42 19.38 5.08 21.46
CA LYS A 42 18.48 4.78 22.57
C LYS A 42 17.10 4.43 22.02
N ARG A 43 16.56 3.29 22.44
CA ARG A 43 15.17 2.91 22.16
C ARG A 43 14.27 3.52 23.22
N GLU A 44 13.27 4.29 22.79
CA GLU A 44 12.30 4.91 23.68
C GLU A 44 10.90 4.43 23.34
N LYS A 45 10.13 4.06 24.37
CA LYS A 45 8.69 3.81 24.21
C LYS A 45 7.97 5.15 24.31
N VAL A 46 7.26 5.52 23.25
CA VAL A 46 6.49 6.76 23.19
C VAL A 46 5.02 6.40 23.04
N GLN A 47 4.20 6.82 24.00
CA GLN A 47 2.75 6.73 23.89
C GLN A 47 2.26 7.91 23.06
N ILE A 48 1.81 7.66 21.82
CA ILE A 48 1.37 8.74 20.91
C ILE A 48 -0.09 9.15 21.11
N PHE A 49 -0.88 8.33 21.81
CA PHE A 49 -2.27 8.63 22.14
C PHE A 49 -2.48 8.49 23.65
N ASN A 50 -3.03 9.53 24.27
CA ASN A 50 -3.18 9.63 25.71
C ASN A 50 -4.45 8.94 26.26
N GLY A 51 -5.30 8.37 25.39
CA GLY A 51 -6.53 7.69 25.80
C GLY A 51 -7.69 8.63 26.17
N LYS A 52 -7.55 9.95 25.98
CA LYS A 52 -8.51 10.95 26.46
C LYS A 52 -8.94 11.91 25.37
N ASP A 53 -8.00 12.42 24.60
CA ASP A 53 -8.23 13.45 23.60
C ASP A 53 -7.18 13.38 22.48
N LEU A 54 -7.26 14.33 21.54
CA LEU A 54 -6.39 14.42 20.38
C LEU A 54 -5.18 15.33 20.61
N THR A 55 -4.76 15.58 21.86
CA THR A 55 -3.54 16.34 22.14
C THR A 55 -2.34 15.69 21.44
N GLY A 56 -1.59 16.49 20.69
CA GLY A 56 -0.47 16.02 19.87
C GLY A 56 -0.88 15.51 18.49
N TRP A 57 -2.14 15.70 18.08
CA TRP A 57 -2.68 15.35 16.77
C TRP A 57 -3.32 16.56 16.10
N ILE A 58 -3.28 16.60 14.77
CA ILE A 58 -3.90 17.61 13.92
C ILE A 58 -4.79 16.95 12.87
N GLY A 59 -5.98 17.50 12.65
CA GLY A 59 -6.96 16.98 11.71
C GLY A 59 -8.30 17.71 11.84
N HIS A 60 -9.30 17.29 11.06
CA HIS A 60 -10.65 17.85 11.14
C HIS A 60 -11.44 17.27 12.30
N GLU A 61 -11.85 18.10 13.26
CA GLU A 61 -12.71 17.69 14.39
C GLU A 61 -14.06 17.09 13.94
N LYS A 62 -14.56 17.49 12.76
CA LYS A 62 -15.78 16.89 12.19
C LYS A 62 -15.65 15.40 11.84
N TYR A 63 -14.42 14.90 11.65
CA TYR A 63 -14.16 13.50 11.29
C TYR A 63 -13.51 12.69 12.40
N TRP A 64 -12.82 13.38 13.31
CA TRP A 64 -11.99 12.74 14.33
C TRP A 64 -12.44 13.15 15.72
N SER A 65 -12.66 12.15 16.56
CA SER A 65 -13.05 12.33 17.95
C SER A 65 -12.42 11.24 18.82
N VAL A 66 -12.53 11.40 20.14
CA VAL A 66 -12.20 10.34 21.09
C VAL A 66 -13.46 9.94 21.83
N LYS A 67 -13.71 8.63 21.90
CA LYS A 67 -14.83 8.06 22.66
C LYS A 67 -14.37 6.78 23.32
N ASP A 68 -14.73 6.57 24.59
CA ASP A 68 -14.42 5.36 25.35
C ASP A 68 -12.92 4.96 25.28
N GLY A 69 -12.05 5.96 25.29
CA GLY A 69 -10.60 5.77 25.26
C GLY A 69 -10.03 5.31 23.92
N VAL A 70 -10.78 5.46 22.81
CA VAL A 70 -10.32 5.15 21.46
C VAL A 70 -10.51 6.34 20.51
N ILE A 71 -9.62 6.48 19.54
CA ILE A 71 -9.79 7.43 18.44
C ILE A 71 -10.84 6.88 17.49
N ILE A 72 -11.83 7.70 17.15
CA ILE A 72 -12.89 7.39 16.20
C ILE A 72 -12.71 8.27 14.97
N GLY A 73 -12.50 7.62 13.81
CA GLY A 73 -12.62 8.24 12.49
C GLY A 73 -14.00 7.92 11.90
N LYS A 74 -14.77 8.95 11.55
CA LYS A 74 -16.13 8.80 11.00
C LYS A 74 -16.50 9.95 10.07
N ASN A 75 -17.21 9.64 8.99
CA ASN A 75 -17.94 10.59 8.17
C ASN A 75 -19.37 10.06 7.93
N THR A 76 -20.36 10.95 7.91
CA THR A 76 -21.74 10.61 7.52
C THR A 76 -22.05 11.03 6.09
N GLU A 77 -21.31 12.02 5.59
CA GLU A 77 -21.41 12.54 4.23
C GLU A 77 -20.21 12.11 3.39
N PRO A 78 -20.32 12.12 2.04
CA PRO A 78 -19.19 11.92 1.16
C PRO A 78 -18.02 12.88 1.47
N VAL A 79 -16.81 12.33 1.56
CA VAL A 79 -15.60 13.12 1.77
C VAL A 79 -15.00 13.48 0.40
N PRO A 80 -14.89 14.77 0.02
CA PRO A 80 -14.46 15.17 -1.33
C PRO A 80 -13.01 14.84 -1.70
N VAL A 81 -12.17 14.64 -0.68
CA VAL A 81 -10.74 14.31 -0.76
C VAL A 81 -10.33 13.55 0.51
N SER A 82 -9.40 12.60 0.40
CA SER A 82 -8.91 11.85 1.57
C SER A 82 -8.21 12.77 2.57
N THR A 83 -8.75 12.85 3.79
CA THR A 83 -8.17 13.61 4.90
C THR A 83 -7.69 12.69 6.00
N TYR A 84 -6.68 13.10 6.76
CA TYR A 84 -6.01 12.27 7.76
C TYR A 84 -6.00 12.95 9.13
N LEU A 85 -5.87 12.14 10.18
CA LEU A 85 -5.43 12.58 11.49
C LEU A 85 -3.93 12.33 11.59
N LEU A 86 -3.15 13.38 11.86
CA LEU A 86 -1.69 13.35 11.78
C LEU A 86 -1.10 13.70 13.15
N THR A 87 0.02 13.08 13.52
CA THR A 87 0.76 13.50 14.72
C THR A 87 1.44 14.84 14.48
N GLU A 88 1.48 15.71 15.50
CA GLU A 88 2.30 16.94 15.46
C GLU A 88 3.79 16.61 15.45
N ARG A 89 4.18 15.55 16.16
CA ARG A 89 5.54 15.04 16.19
C ARG A 89 5.85 14.28 14.90
N LYS A 90 7.09 14.43 14.41
CA LYS A 90 7.63 13.67 13.27
C LYS A 90 8.47 12.50 13.76
N PHE A 91 8.39 11.38 13.04
CA PHE A 91 9.13 10.15 13.32
C PHE A 91 9.82 9.65 12.04
N SER A 92 11.03 9.10 12.18
CA SER A 92 11.77 8.44 11.11
C SER A 92 11.75 6.93 11.30
N ASP A 93 12.49 6.42 12.28
CA ASP A 93 12.63 5.01 12.58
C ASP A 93 11.82 4.65 13.81
N PHE A 94 10.89 3.73 13.66
CA PHE A 94 10.03 3.33 14.76
C PHE A 94 9.44 1.95 14.53
N ARG A 95 8.99 1.35 15.64
CA ARG A 95 8.07 0.22 15.64
C ARG A 95 6.73 0.74 16.13
N LEU A 96 5.74 0.81 15.24
CA LEU A 96 4.37 1.14 15.62
C LEU A 96 3.68 -0.11 16.15
N VAL A 97 3.05 0.02 17.32
CA VAL A 97 2.15 -1.00 17.88
C VAL A 97 0.83 -0.31 18.12
N PHE A 98 -0.22 -0.79 17.48
CA PHE A 98 -1.57 -0.25 17.60
C PHE A 98 -2.60 -1.34 17.31
N GLU A 99 -3.83 -1.09 17.72
CA GLU A 99 -4.99 -1.91 17.38
C GLU A 99 -5.96 -1.04 16.58
N SER A 100 -6.64 -1.63 15.61
CA SER A 100 -7.68 -0.97 14.85
C SER A 100 -8.85 -1.90 14.62
N LYS A 101 -10.04 -1.31 14.47
CA LYS A 101 -11.27 -2.01 14.14
C LYS A 101 -12.05 -1.18 13.14
N LEU A 102 -12.32 -1.75 11.96
CA LEU A 102 -13.32 -1.21 11.06
C LEU A 102 -14.70 -1.66 11.54
N VAL A 103 -15.58 -0.73 11.89
CA VAL A 103 -16.85 -1.05 12.56
C VAL A 103 -18.00 -1.19 11.57
N THR A 104 -18.33 -0.12 10.85
CA THR A 104 -19.40 -0.10 9.84
C THR A 104 -19.01 0.88 8.75
N SER A 105 -18.57 0.35 7.61
CA SER A 105 -18.06 1.18 6.51
C SER A 105 -17.88 0.36 5.24
N GLU A 106 -18.37 0.87 4.12
CA GLU A 106 -17.99 0.43 2.77
C GLU A 106 -16.65 1.08 2.33
N MET A 107 -16.15 2.04 3.11
CA MET A 107 -14.90 2.75 2.88
C MET A 107 -13.73 2.07 3.60
N HIS A 108 -12.54 2.16 3.01
CA HIS A 108 -11.28 1.75 3.61
C HIS A 108 -10.77 2.75 4.68
N SER A 109 -9.91 2.24 5.56
CA SER A 109 -9.04 3.03 6.44
C SER A 109 -7.59 2.58 6.24
N GLY A 110 -6.62 3.40 6.63
CA GLY A 110 -5.21 3.07 6.50
C GLY A 110 -4.33 3.90 7.43
N ILE A 111 -3.08 3.48 7.58
CA ILE A 111 -2.04 4.23 8.27
C ILE A 111 -1.07 4.75 7.21
N ALA A 112 -0.97 6.07 7.08
CA ALA A 112 -0.01 6.71 6.20
C ALA A 112 1.27 7.03 6.98
N MET A 113 2.42 6.72 6.38
CA MET A 113 3.75 6.89 7.00
C MET A 113 4.69 7.57 6.00
N TRP A 114 5.68 8.30 6.52
CA TRP A 114 6.78 8.88 5.73
C TRP A 114 6.37 9.72 4.50
N GLY A 115 5.24 10.42 4.60
CA GLY A 115 4.79 11.38 3.62
C GLY A 115 4.82 12.82 4.14
N ARG A 116 4.04 13.67 3.50
CA ARG A 116 3.91 15.09 3.81
C ARG A 116 2.46 15.54 3.67
N LEU A 117 2.11 16.60 4.40
CA LEU A 117 0.93 17.38 4.08
C LEU A 117 1.01 17.87 2.62
N ALA A 118 -0.07 17.66 1.89
CA ALA A 118 -0.16 18.01 0.49
C ALA A 118 -1.57 18.57 0.19
N PRO A 119 -1.88 19.80 0.64
CA PRO A 119 -3.21 20.38 0.54
C PRO A 119 -3.82 20.24 -0.85
N GLU A 120 -5.02 19.67 -0.92
CA GLU A 120 -5.76 19.44 -2.16
C GLU A 120 -7.20 19.92 -2.01
N LYS A 121 -7.76 20.52 -3.06
CA LYS A 121 -9.14 21.04 -3.07
C LYS A 121 -9.46 21.94 -1.85
N MET A 122 -8.51 22.79 -1.45
CA MET A 122 -8.59 23.69 -0.27
C MET A 122 -8.61 22.97 1.09
N ASP A 123 -8.49 21.65 1.14
CA ASP A 123 -8.37 20.90 2.38
C ASP A 123 -6.92 20.87 2.86
N LYS A 124 -6.70 21.12 4.15
CA LYS A 124 -5.37 21.27 4.76
C LYS A 124 -4.78 19.95 5.23
N PHE A 125 -5.59 18.91 5.40
CA PHE A 125 -5.19 17.65 6.05
C PHE A 125 -5.15 16.47 5.09
N THR A 126 -4.87 16.75 3.83
CA THR A 126 -4.57 15.75 2.80
C THR A 126 -3.09 15.37 2.86
N TYR A 127 -2.77 14.14 2.46
CA TYR A 127 -1.45 13.57 2.66
C TYR A 127 -0.94 12.90 1.39
N ALA A 128 0.31 13.19 1.03
CA ALA A 128 1.03 12.54 -0.05
C ALA A 128 2.20 11.74 0.54
N GLY A 129 2.21 10.43 0.28
CA GLY A 129 3.23 9.51 0.74
C GLY A 129 3.25 8.26 -0.12
N HIS A 130 4.14 7.33 0.20
CA HIS A 130 4.11 5.99 -0.39
C HIS A 130 2.96 5.24 0.30
N LEU A 131 1.92 4.92 -0.48
CA LEU A 131 0.82 4.04 -0.08
C LEU A 131 1.14 2.59 -0.44
#